data_AF-A0A7X3S866-F1
#
_entry.id   AF-A0A7X3S866-F1
#
_cell.length_a   1.000
_cell.length_b   1.000
_cell.length_c   1.000
_cell.angle_alpha   90.00
_cell.angle_beta   90.00
_cell.angle_gamma   90.00
#
_symmetry.space_group_name_H-M   'P 1'
#
loop_
_entity.id
_entity.type
_entity.pdbx_description
1 polymer ?
#
loop_
_entity_poly.entity_id
_entity_poly.type
_entity_poly.pdbx_seq_one_letter_code
_entity_poly.pdbx_strand_id
1 'polypeptide(L)'
;MSRAKLLRRKPVIWVGESQKTIRAFPEDVKREIGFAHQSQEGGKAISATPMVGFGGAGVLEIVADYRTDTYRSVYTVKFGDIVYVLHAFQKKSKSGISTPKKELDLIKARLRKAENHYRNSLNNAADKEEGI
;
A
#
# COMPACT_ATOMS: atom_id res chain seq x y z
N MET A 1 -20.37 27.54 0.45
CA MET A 1 -20.66 26.12 0.78
C MET A 1 -19.79 25.27 -0.17
N SER A 2 -19.17 24.15 0.20
CA SER A 2 -19.57 23.17 1.21
C SER A 2 -18.38 22.63 2.01
N ARG A 3 -18.69 22.41 3.29
CA ARG A 3 -17.92 21.71 4.31
C ARG A 3 -18.11 20.19 4.16
N ALA A 4 -18.09 19.70 2.91
CA ALA A 4 -18.46 18.33 2.55
C ALA A 4 -17.34 17.57 1.82
N LYS A 5 -16.07 17.89 2.08
CA LYS A 5 -15.01 16.85 2.02
C LYS A 5 -15.16 15.92 3.24
N LEU A 6 -16.38 15.43 3.46
CA LEU A 6 -16.77 14.54 4.54
C LEU A 6 -16.24 13.16 4.18
N LEU A 7 -15.23 12.71 4.93
CA LEU A 7 -15.10 11.34 5.45
C LEU A 7 -15.28 10.17 4.47
N ARG A 8 -15.03 10.33 3.17
CA ARG A 8 -15.04 9.19 2.25
C ARG A 8 -13.75 8.42 2.47
N ARG A 9 -13.86 7.28 3.17
CA ARG A 9 -12.78 6.31 3.33
C ARG A 9 -12.13 6.07 1.98
N LYS A 10 -10.82 6.36 1.86
CA LYS A 10 -10.07 6.08 0.63
C LYS A 10 -10.19 4.60 0.29
N PRO A 11 -10.68 4.20 -0.90
CA PRO A 11 -10.71 2.79 -1.28
C PRO A 11 -9.33 2.15 -1.16
N VAL A 12 -9.31 0.91 -0.67
CA VAL A 12 -8.10 0.09 -0.58
C VAL A 12 -8.14 -0.96 -1.68
N ILE A 13 -7.12 -0.97 -2.52
CA ILE A 13 -6.97 -1.96 -3.59
C ILE A 13 -5.77 -2.85 -3.30
N TRP A 14 -6.02 -4.15 -3.27
CA TRP A 14 -5.01 -5.16 -3.01
C TRP A 14 -4.42 -5.65 -4.33
N VAL A 15 -3.10 -5.52 -4.51
CA VAL A 15 -2.44 -5.92 -5.75
C VAL A 15 -1.84 -7.32 -5.62
N GLY A 16 -2.31 -8.23 -6.46
CA GLY A 16 -1.89 -9.64 -6.44
C GLY A 16 -2.22 -10.30 -5.10
N GLU A 17 -1.30 -11.12 -4.58
CA GLU A 17 -1.53 -11.91 -3.35
C GLU A 17 -1.40 -11.09 -2.05
N SER A 18 -1.25 -9.77 -2.10
CA SER A 18 -0.94 -8.97 -0.90
C SER A 18 -1.99 -9.11 0.21
N GLN A 19 -3.28 -9.23 -0.15
CA GLN A 19 -4.34 -9.46 0.83
C GLN A 19 -4.24 -10.84 1.50
N LYS A 20 -4.00 -11.88 0.70
CA LYS A 20 -3.87 -13.25 1.17
C LYS A 20 -2.66 -13.38 2.10
N THR A 21 -1.53 -12.78 1.72
CA THR A 21 -0.32 -12.78 2.54
C THR A 21 -0.53 -12.08 3.88
N ILE A 22 -1.11 -10.87 3.88
CA ILE A 22 -1.38 -10.14 5.13
C ILE A 22 -2.35 -10.92 6.03
N ARG A 23 -3.39 -11.55 5.46
CA ARG A 23 -4.32 -12.38 6.24
C ARG A 23 -3.67 -13.58 6.93
N ALA A 24 -2.57 -14.09 6.37
CA ALA A 24 -1.81 -15.21 6.92
C ALA A 24 -0.76 -14.79 7.98
N PHE A 25 -0.56 -13.49 8.21
CA PHE A 25 0.34 -13.01 9.26
C PHE A 25 -0.25 -13.23 10.67
N PRO A 26 0.62 -13.29 11.70
CA PRO A 26 0.18 -13.28 13.09
C PRO A 26 -0.77 -12.11 13.38
N GLU A 27 -1.72 -12.28 14.29
CA GLU A 27 -2.70 -11.23 14.62
C GLU A 27 -2.05 -9.91 15.04
N ASP A 28 -0.98 -9.98 15.83
CA ASP A 28 -0.25 -8.81 16.32
C ASP A 28 0.38 -8.04 15.14
N VAL A 29 0.96 -8.77 14.20
CA VAL A 29 1.51 -8.21 12.95
C VAL A 29 0.41 -7.58 12.10
N LYS A 30 -0.75 -8.24 11.97
CA LYS A 30 -1.89 -7.69 11.20
C LYS A 30 -2.39 -6.37 11.79
N ARG A 31 -2.42 -6.24 13.12
CA ARG A 31 -2.81 -4.99 13.79
C ARG A 31 -1.82 -3.87 13.53
N GLU A 32 -0.52 -4.17 13.54
CA GLU A 32 0.54 -3.19 13.29
C GLU A 32 0.62 -2.77 11.80
N ILE A 33 0.51 -3.74 10.90
CA ILE A 33 0.55 -3.56 9.44
C ILE A 33 -0.78 -3.00 8.89
N GLY A 34 -1.77 -2.72 9.73
CA GLY A 34 -3.08 -2.16 9.36
C GLY A 34 -3.07 -0.74 8.75
N PHE A 35 -2.01 -0.30 8.05
CA PHE A 35 -1.89 1.01 7.40
C PHE A 35 -3.08 1.33 6.51
N ALA A 36 -3.51 0.34 5.71
CA ALA A 36 -4.50 0.56 4.68
C ALA A 36 -5.80 1.10 5.29
N HIS A 37 -6.17 0.61 6.48
CA HIS A 37 -7.34 1.08 7.22
C HIS A 37 -7.16 2.49 7.79
N GLN A 38 -6.02 2.75 8.46
CA GLN A 38 -5.72 4.06 9.05
C GLN A 38 -5.61 5.17 7.98
N SER A 39 -5.03 4.84 6.83
CA SER A 39 -4.90 5.77 5.69
C SER A 39 -6.22 6.06 4.99
N GLN A 40 -7.25 5.22 5.12
CA GLN A 40 -8.60 5.57 4.63
C GLN A 40 -9.20 6.75 5.39
N GLU A 41 -8.85 6.90 6.66
CA GLU A 41 -9.37 7.93 7.56
C GLU A 41 -8.50 9.20 7.54
N GLY A 42 -7.52 9.27 6.62
CA GLY A 42 -6.61 10.41 6.48
C GLY A 42 -5.41 10.37 7.43
N GLY A 43 -5.25 9.30 8.22
CA GLY A 43 -4.11 9.09 9.09
C GLY A 43 -2.88 8.58 8.35
N LYS A 44 -1.68 8.99 8.78
CA LYS A 44 -0.44 8.31 8.46
C LYS A 44 -0.18 7.32 9.61
N ALA A 45 -0.03 6.02 9.36
CA ALA A 45 0.37 5.14 10.46
C ALA A 45 1.72 5.60 11.01
N ILE A 46 1.84 5.51 12.32
CA ILE A 46 3.01 5.94 13.09
C ILE A 46 4.30 5.26 12.59
N SER A 47 4.18 4.05 12.05
CA SER A 47 5.28 3.22 11.55
C SER A 47 5.53 3.28 10.04
N ALA A 48 4.79 4.10 9.29
CA ALA A 48 4.93 4.16 7.82
C ALA A 48 6.08 5.09 7.39
N THR A 49 7.10 4.51 6.75
CA THR A 49 8.30 5.22 6.26
C THR A 49 8.37 5.20 4.73
N PRO A 50 8.99 6.21 4.09
CA PRO A 50 9.25 6.17 2.66
C PRO A 50 10.18 5.02 2.27
N MET A 51 9.79 4.24 1.27
CA MET A 51 10.61 3.15 0.77
C MET A 51 11.72 3.68 -0.15
N VAL A 52 12.97 3.39 0.19
CA VAL A 52 14.15 3.80 -0.58
C VAL A 52 14.13 3.16 -1.98
N GLY A 53 14.50 3.94 -2.99
CA GLY A 53 14.59 3.47 -4.39
C GLY A 53 13.30 3.61 -5.21
N PHE A 54 12.26 4.28 -4.67
CA PHE A 54 10.96 4.48 -5.35
C PHE A 54 10.60 5.96 -5.59
N GLY A 55 11.62 6.83 -5.69
CA GLY A 55 11.44 8.24 -6.08
C GLY A 55 10.60 9.05 -5.09
N GLY A 56 10.90 8.93 -3.79
CA GLY A 56 10.31 9.74 -2.72
C GLY A 56 9.13 9.08 -1.98
N ALA A 57 8.35 9.89 -1.26
CA ALA A 57 7.27 9.47 -0.34
C ALA A 57 6.04 8.81 -0.98
N GLY A 58 6.14 8.39 -2.25
CA GLY A 58 5.04 7.78 -2.97
C GLY A 58 4.82 6.32 -2.67
N VAL A 59 5.88 5.61 -2.29
CA VAL A 59 5.81 4.23 -1.81
C VAL A 59 6.22 4.24 -0.36
N LEU A 60 5.35 3.70 0.49
CA LEU A 60 5.54 3.63 1.92
C LEU A 60 5.69 2.17 2.34
N GLU A 61 6.57 1.90 3.30
CA GLU A 61 6.65 0.62 3.97
C GLU A 61 6.26 0.75 5.45
N ILE A 62 5.60 -0.28 5.97
CA ILE A 62 5.53 -0.55 7.41
C ILE A 62 6.39 -1.78 7.68
N VAL A 63 7.16 -1.69 8.75
CA VAL A 63 7.93 -2.79 9.32
C VAL A 63 7.30 -3.16 10.65
N ALA A 64 7.04 -4.45 10.88
CA ALA A 64 6.50 -4.99 12.12
C ALA A 64 7.34 -6.19 12.55
N ASP A 65 7.90 -6.15 13.74
CA ASP A 65 8.68 -7.25 14.29
C ASP A 65 7.80 -8.12 15.18
N TYR A 66 7.88 -9.44 15.00
CA TYR A 66 7.14 -10.39 15.81
C TYR A 66 8.01 -11.61 16.13
N ARG A 67 8.23 -11.83 17.42
CA ARG A 67 9.16 -12.85 17.95
C ARG A 67 10.57 -12.67 17.38
N THR A 68 10.94 -13.51 16.42
CA THR A 68 12.26 -13.47 15.79
C THR A 68 12.20 -13.09 14.31
N ASP A 69 11.02 -12.72 13.83
CA ASP A 69 10.72 -12.47 12.43
C ASP A 69 10.35 -11.01 12.21
N THR A 70 10.77 -10.47 11.07
CA THR A 70 10.40 -9.12 10.62
C THR A 70 9.45 -9.23 9.45
N TYR A 71 8.29 -8.58 9.55
CA TYR A 71 7.29 -8.51 8.50
C TYR A 71 7.30 -7.12 7.89
N ARG A 72 7.09 -7.05 6.58
CA ARG A 72 6.98 -5.79 5.87
C ARG A 72 5.74 -5.78 5.00
N SER A 73 5.13 -4.61 4.90
CA SER A 73 4.03 -4.32 4.00
C SER A 73 4.29 -3.02 3.28
N VAL A 74 3.99 -2.99 1.98
CA VAL A 74 4.34 -1.89 1.09
C VAL A 74 3.09 -1.36 0.42
N TYR A 75 2.92 -0.04 0.47
CA TYR A 75 1.76 0.71 -0.01
C TYR A 75 2.18 1.80 -0.99
N THR A 76 1.26 2.24 -1.83
CA THR A 76 1.38 3.54 -2.53
C THR A 76 0.13 4.37 -2.29
N VAL A 77 0.36 5.66 -2.07
CA VAL A 77 -0.64 6.71 -1.87
C VAL A 77 -0.56 7.80 -2.94
N LYS A 78 0.25 7.59 -3.99
CA LYS A 78 0.47 8.56 -5.09
C LYS A 78 -0.75 8.76 -5.98
N PHE A 79 -1.73 7.87 -5.94
CA PHE A 79 -2.81 7.77 -6.94
C PHE A 79 -4.15 8.26 -6.38
N GLY A 80 -4.30 9.58 -6.32
CA GLY A 80 -5.53 10.25 -5.89
C GLY A 80 -5.97 9.83 -4.49
N ASP A 81 -7.24 9.46 -4.36
CA ASP A 81 -7.83 8.98 -3.11
C ASP A 81 -7.86 7.45 -3.00
N ILE A 82 -6.95 6.72 -3.67
CA ILE A 82 -6.85 5.26 -3.59
C ILE A 82 -5.56 4.85 -2.88
N VAL A 83 -5.67 3.93 -1.91
CA VAL A 83 -4.52 3.29 -1.27
C VAL A 83 -4.32 1.92 -1.91
N TYR A 84 -3.16 1.70 -2.54
CA TYR A 84 -2.83 0.38 -3.07
C TYR A 84 -1.91 -0.36 -2.13
N VAL A 85 -2.28 -1.58 -1.74
CA VAL A 85 -1.42 -2.51 -1.02
C VAL A 85 -0.63 -3.33 -2.04
N LEU A 86 0.61 -2.92 -2.27
CA LEU A 86 1.46 -3.47 -3.32
C LEU A 86 1.99 -4.84 -2.93
N HIS A 87 2.50 -4.99 -1.71
CA HIS A 87 3.14 -6.24 -1.32
C HIS A 87 3.19 -6.40 0.20
N ALA A 88 3.33 -7.64 0.64
CA ALA A 88 3.66 -7.97 2.01
C ALA A 88 4.49 -9.24 2.04
N PHE A 89 5.46 -9.31 2.95
CA PHE A 89 6.34 -10.46 3.09
C PHE A 89 6.96 -10.53 4.48
N GLN A 90 7.30 -11.74 4.90
CA GLN A 90 8.19 -11.98 6.04
C GLN A 90 9.64 -11.99 5.52
N LYS A 91 10.48 -11.14 6.10
CA LYS A 91 11.92 -11.16 5.84
C LYS A 91 12.50 -12.40 6.51
N LYS A 92 13.06 -13.31 5.72
CA LYS A 92 13.65 -14.58 6.21
C LYS A 92 15.02 -14.42 6.89
N SER A 93 15.77 -13.37 6.55
CA SER A 93 17.06 -13.10 7.17
C SER A 93 16.90 -12.12 8.34
N LYS A 94 17.50 -12.43 9.50
CA LYS A 94 17.58 -11.50 10.64
C LYS A 94 18.67 -10.44 10.44
N SER A 95 19.63 -10.69 9.53
CA SER A 95 20.70 -9.75 9.19
C SER A 95 20.40 -8.98 7.90
N GLY A 96 20.85 -7.73 7.83
CA GLY A 96 20.69 -6.83 6.67
C GLY A 96 19.47 -5.92 6.73
N ILE A 97 19.67 -4.62 6.53
CA ILE A 97 18.60 -3.61 6.53
C ILE A 97 17.82 -3.63 5.19
N SER A 98 18.50 -4.06 4.12
CA SER A 98 17.99 -3.99 2.75
C SER A 98 16.91 -5.03 2.44
N THR A 99 15.91 -4.59 1.69
CA THR A 99 14.88 -5.45 1.09
C THR A 99 15.51 -6.28 -0.02
N PRO A 100 15.32 -7.62 -0.06
CA PRO A 100 15.90 -8.47 -1.11
C PRO A 100 15.48 -8.00 -2.51
N LYS A 101 16.39 -8.10 -3.49
CA LYS A 101 16.14 -7.65 -4.88
C LYS A 101 14.86 -8.22 -5.48
N LYS A 102 14.57 -9.50 -5.22
CA LYS A 102 13.33 -10.17 -5.66
C LYS A 102 12.07 -9.45 -5.17
N GLU A 103 12.07 -9.00 -3.92
CA GLU A 103 10.95 -8.26 -3.33
C GLU A 103 10.85 -6.87 -3.96
N LEU A 104 11.98 -6.18 -4.18
CA LEU A 104 12.02 -4.87 -4.86
C LEU A 104 11.45 -4.95 -6.28
N ASP A 105 11.85 -5.95 -7.05
CA ASP A 105 11.41 -6.14 -8.43
C ASP A 105 9.91 -6.45 -8.50
N LEU A 106 9.41 -7.26 -7.57
CA LEU A 106 7.97 -7.54 -7.45
C LEU A 106 7.17 -6.28 -7.07
N ILE A 107 7.66 -5.48 -6.13
CA ILE A 107 7.02 -4.20 -5.75
C ILE A 107 6.98 -3.26 -6.96
N LYS A 108 8.07 -3.12 -7.72
CA LYS A 108 8.08 -2.30 -8.95
C LYS A 108 7.05 -2.79 -9.97
N ALA A 109 6.96 -4.10 -10.19
CA ALA A 109 5.98 -4.68 -11.11
C ALA A 109 4.53 -4.41 -10.66
N ARG A 110 4.26 -4.53 -9.36
CA ARG A 110 2.92 -4.27 -8.81
C ARG A 110 2.58 -2.78 -8.75
N LEU A 111 3.56 -1.90 -8.56
CA LEU A 111 3.37 -0.46 -8.66
C LEU A 111 2.92 -0.05 -10.07
N ARG A 112 3.54 -0.62 -11.12
CA ARG A 112 3.09 -0.40 -12.52
C ARG A 112 1.66 -0.89 -12.74
N LYS A 113 1.27 -2.04 -12.15
CA LYS A 113 -0.11 -2.53 -12.21
C LYS A 113 -1.09 -1.55 -11.54
N ALA A 114 -0.74 -1.02 -10.38
CA ALA A 114 -1.54 -0.02 -9.67
C ALA A 114 -1.69 1.27 -10.50
N GLU A 115 -0.61 1.73 -11.12
CA GLU A 115 -0.64 2.91 -11.99
C GLU A 115 -1.57 2.72 -13.20
N ASN A 116 -1.47 1.58 -13.88
CA ASN A 116 -2.35 1.26 -15.01
C ASN A 116 -3.81 1.14 -14.57
N HIS A 117 -4.08 0.49 -13.43
CA HIS A 117 -5.43 0.41 -12.88
C HIS A 117 -6.00 1.81 -12.60
N TYR A 118 -5.22 2.68 -11.96
CA TYR A 118 -5.64 4.05 -11.68
C TYR A 118 -5.91 4.84 -12.98
N ARG A 119 -5.00 4.78 -13.95
CA ARG A 119 -5.17 5.47 -15.24
C ARG A 119 -6.45 5.03 -15.97
N ASN A 120 -6.70 3.72 -16.03
CA ASN A 120 -7.92 3.19 -16.64
C ASN A 120 -9.18 3.64 -15.89
N SER A 121 -9.12 3.75 -14.55
CA SER A 121 -10.25 4.24 -13.76
C SER A 121 -10.59 5.70 -14.03
N LEU A 122 -9.60 6.53 -14.39
CA LEU A 122 -9.83 7.93 -14.78
C LEU A 122 -10.49 8.02 -16.15
N ASN A 123 -10.03 7.23 -17.13
CA ASN A 123 -10.62 7.22 -18.47
C ASN A 123 -12.09 6.76 -18.42
N ASN A 124 -12.38 5.68 -17.68
CA ASN A 124 -13.75 5.18 -17.50
C ASN A 124 -14.66 6.17 -16.74
N ALA A 125 -14.09 7.11 -15.99
CA ALA A 125 -14.86 8.16 -15.33
C ALA A 125 -15.15 9.32 -16.29
N ALA A 126 -14.17 9.72 -17.11
CA ALA A 126 -14.34 10.73 -18.16
C ALA A 126 -15.37 10.31 -19.21
N ASP A 127 -15.34 9.04 -19.66
CA ASP A 127 -16.31 8.49 -20.61
C ASP A 127 -17.76 8.50 -20.08
N LYS A 128 -17.94 8.52 -18.76
CA LYS A 128 -19.26 8.62 -18.11
C LYS A 128 -19.74 10.06 -17.94
N GLU A 129 -18.84 11.03 -17.93
CA GLU A 129 -19.17 12.46 -17.80
C GLU A 129 -19.48 13.11 -19.15
N GLU A 130 -18.91 12.60 -20.27
CA GLU A 130 -19.19 13.08 -21.64
C GLU A 130 -20.45 12.44 -22.28
N GLY A 131 -21.11 11.51 -21.59
CA GLY A 131 -22.29 10.79 -22.08
C GLY A 131 -23.65 11.39 -21.70
N ILE A 132 -23.74 12.72 -21.49
CA ILE A 132 -25.00 13.45 -21.21
C ILE A 132 -25.22 14.53 -22.26
#